data_AF-A0A9X8H2I1-F1
#
_entry.id   AF-A0A9X8H2I1-F1
#
_cell.length_a   1.000
_cell.length_b   1.000
_cell.length_c   1.000
_cell.angle_alpha   90.00
_cell.angle_beta   90.00
_cell.angle_gamma   90.00
#
_symmetry.space_group_name_H-M   'P 1'
#
loop_
_entity.id
_entity.type
_entity.pdbx_description
1 polymer ?
#
loop_
_entity_poly.entity_id
_entity_poly.type
_entity_poly.pdbx_seq_one_letter_code
_entity_poly.pdbx_strand_id
1 'polypeptide(L)'
;KYVKLKGCNDLPVVHYVVVLPFCFAAPLLTFLLVFVWMAFVMTSYTVQPDGTIVATPQAGFSWGYKSDLVFNWHPVLMSFGFLFCSSQAILVFVTKPFAHITNKLIHVACHSVSILSVTVGTIAIFRYHNEHGFHNLRSVHSWVGLTTLIAFGAQQLSFNASCDLTGTLHGANVSSYMASDCVLGSITAVSIALLFVALLLVVWVSKHPVEETIANSDIKIPFLK
;
A
#
# COMPACT_ATOMS: atom_id res chain seq x y z
N LYS A 1 29.10 -8.19 18.53
CA LYS A 1 29.65 -6.86 18.15
C LYS A 1 28.47 -5.97 17.80
N TYR A 2 28.14 -4.98 18.64
CA TYR A 2 27.06 -4.04 18.36
C TYR A 2 27.60 -2.86 17.55
N VAL A 3 26.91 -2.49 16.47
CA VAL A 3 27.26 -1.34 15.64
C VAL A 3 26.50 -0.13 16.18
N LYS A 4 27.22 0.87 16.65
CA LYS A 4 26.66 2.17 17.04
C LYS A 4 26.26 2.92 15.76
N LEU A 5 24.97 3.00 15.46
CA LEU A 5 24.49 3.88 14.40
C LEU A 5 24.59 5.33 14.88
N LYS A 6 25.21 6.19 14.06
CA LYS A 6 25.28 7.63 14.30
C LYS A 6 23.86 8.16 14.52
N GLY A 7 23.68 8.97 15.56
CA GLY A 7 22.41 9.67 15.79
C GLY A 7 22.07 10.56 14.60
N CYS A 8 20.77 10.77 14.38
CA CYS A 8 20.15 11.55 13.30
C CYS A 8 20.56 13.06 13.26
N ASN A 9 21.57 13.46 14.05
CA ASN A 9 22.06 14.83 14.15
C ASN A 9 23.20 15.15 13.17
N ASP A 10 23.68 14.17 12.40
CA ASP A 10 24.77 14.32 11.41
C ASP A 10 24.32 14.14 9.95
N LEU A 11 23.02 14.32 9.65
CA LEU A 11 22.54 14.27 8.26
C LEU A 11 22.89 15.58 7.55
N PRO A 12 23.54 15.54 6.37
CA PRO A 12 23.93 16.75 5.65
C PRO A 12 22.69 17.60 5.32
N VAL A 13 22.83 18.92 5.28
CA VAL A 13 21.74 19.90 5.05
C VAL A 13 20.86 19.53 3.84
N VAL A 14 21.43 18.89 2.82
CA VAL A 14 20.70 18.39 1.64
C VAL A 14 19.59 17.37 1.98
N HIS A 15 19.75 16.54 3.02
CA HIS A 15 18.72 15.60 3.46
C HIS A 15 17.51 16.31 4.05
N TYR A 16 17.72 17.38 4.83
CA TYR A 16 16.64 18.15 5.45
C TYR A 16 15.93 19.08 4.46
N VAL A 17 16.65 19.66 3.51
CA VAL A 17 16.13 20.67 2.59
C VAL A 17 15.52 20.07 1.32
N VAL A 18 16.01 18.91 0.86
CA VAL A 18 15.61 18.33 -0.44
C VAL A 18 14.91 16.98 -0.26
N VAL A 19 15.51 16.06 0.49
CA VAL A 19 15.01 14.68 0.59
C VAL A 19 13.75 14.61 1.46
N LEU A 20 13.76 15.26 2.62
CA LEU A 20 12.64 15.21 3.58
C LEU A 20 11.33 15.81 3.02
N PRO A 21 11.34 16.99 2.37
CA PRO A 21 10.14 17.54 1.75
C PRO A 21 9.62 16.66 0.62
N PHE A 22 10.51 16.03 -0.16
CA PHE A 22 10.11 15.08 -1.20
C PHE A 22 9.47 13.82 -0.61
N CYS A 23 10.07 13.23 0.42
CA CYS A 23 9.50 12.07 1.13
C CYS A 23 8.15 12.36 1.79
N PHE A 24 7.89 13.62 2.16
CA PHE A 24 6.60 14.04 2.71
C PHE A 24 5.56 14.31 1.61
N ALA A 25 5.96 15.04 0.57
CA ALA A 25 5.05 15.52 -0.48
C ALA A 25 4.72 14.45 -1.51
N ALA A 26 5.66 13.56 -1.86
CA ALA A 26 5.44 12.56 -2.91
C ALA A 26 4.30 11.57 -2.55
N PRO A 27 4.24 10.95 -1.35
CA PRO A 27 3.14 10.06 -1.00
C PRO A 27 1.78 10.77 -0.96
N LEU A 28 1.76 12.02 -0.49
CA LEU A 28 0.56 12.84 -0.48
C LEU A 28 0.09 13.14 -1.91
N LEU A 29 1.01 13.57 -2.78
CA LEU A 29 0.72 13.85 -4.18
C LEU A 29 0.21 12.60 -4.89
N THR A 30 0.85 11.45 -4.70
CA THR A 30 0.39 10.18 -5.28
C THR A 30 -1.02 9.83 -4.82
N PHE A 31 -1.30 9.93 -3.51
CA PHE A 31 -2.65 9.71 -2.98
C PHE A 31 -3.67 10.67 -3.62
N LEU A 32 -3.35 11.97 -3.71
CA LEU A 32 -4.25 12.97 -4.30
C LEU A 32 -4.49 12.69 -5.79
N LEU A 33 -3.47 12.29 -6.54
CA LEU A 33 -3.60 11.93 -7.95
C LEU A 33 -4.49 10.70 -8.12
N VAL A 34 -4.30 9.66 -7.31
CA VAL A 34 -5.16 8.46 -7.32
C VAL A 34 -6.59 8.82 -6.93
N PHE A 35 -6.77 9.65 -5.90
CA PHE A 35 -8.09 10.10 -5.47
C PHE A 35 -8.81 10.86 -6.59
N VAL A 36 -8.16 11.86 -7.20
CA VAL A 36 -8.73 12.64 -8.30
C VAL A 36 -9.06 11.75 -9.50
N TRP A 37 -8.17 10.81 -9.83
CA TRP A 37 -8.39 9.87 -10.92
C TRP A 37 -9.65 9.03 -10.71
N MET A 38 -9.79 8.43 -9.53
CA MET A 38 -10.91 7.55 -9.18
C MET A 38 -12.20 8.34 -8.96
N ALA A 39 -12.11 9.57 -8.46
CA ALA A 39 -13.26 10.42 -8.17
C ALA A 39 -13.85 11.07 -9.43
N PHE A 40 -13.02 11.48 -10.41
CA PHE A 40 -13.45 12.37 -11.48
C PHE A 40 -13.06 11.95 -12.90
N VAL A 41 -12.05 11.09 -13.09
CA VAL A 41 -11.43 10.88 -14.42
C VAL A 41 -11.82 9.55 -15.05
N MET A 42 -11.97 8.50 -14.26
CA MET A 42 -12.14 7.14 -14.78
C MET A 42 -13.35 7.02 -15.73
N THR A 43 -13.10 6.57 -16.95
CA THR A 43 -14.11 6.35 -18.00
C THR A 43 -13.75 5.08 -18.76
N SER A 44 -14.71 4.21 -19.02
CA SER A 44 -14.55 3.03 -19.87
C SER A 44 -15.19 3.26 -21.24
N TYR A 45 -14.69 2.55 -22.25
CA TYR A 45 -15.20 2.63 -23.62
C TYR A 45 -15.64 1.24 -24.06
N THR A 46 -16.89 1.10 -24.48
CA THR A 46 -17.45 -0.16 -24.97
C THR A 46 -17.84 0.00 -26.43
N VAL A 47 -17.44 -0.95 -27.28
CA VAL A 47 -17.86 -1.02 -28.68
C VAL A 47 -19.20 -1.76 -28.72
N GLN A 48 -20.23 -1.10 -29.20
CA GLN A 48 -21.54 -1.70 -29.41
C GLN A 48 -21.58 -2.55 -30.70
N PRO A 49 -22.54 -3.48 -30.85
CA PRO A 49 -22.65 -4.33 -32.04
C PRO A 49 -22.83 -3.58 -33.36
N ASP A 50 -23.29 -2.33 -33.31
CA ASP A 50 -23.44 -1.43 -34.45
C ASP A 50 -22.13 -0.69 -34.85
N GLY A 51 -21.03 -0.97 -34.15
CA GLY A 51 -19.73 -0.32 -34.34
C GLY A 51 -19.58 1.03 -33.63
N THR A 52 -20.58 1.49 -32.88
CA THR A 52 -20.49 2.74 -32.12
C THR A 52 -19.65 2.55 -30.85
N ILE A 53 -18.86 3.57 -30.50
CA ILE A 53 -18.07 3.60 -29.25
C ILE A 53 -18.83 4.43 -28.23
N VAL A 54 -19.25 3.80 -27.13
CA VAL A 54 -19.94 4.48 -26.03
C VAL A 54 -18.98 4.63 -24.86
N ALA A 55 -18.84 5.87 -24.39
CA ALA A 55 -18.10 6.19 -23.18
C ALA A 55 -19.03 6.07 -21.96
N THR A 56 -18.65 5.22 -21.00
CA THR A 56 -19.38 5.05 -19.74
C THR A 56 -18.52 5.61 -18.61
N PRO A 57 -18.96 6.68 -17.92
CA PRO A 57 -18.25 7.21 -16.76
C PRO A 57 -18.20 6.15 -15.64
N GLN A 58 -17.00 5.88 -15.13
CA GLN A 58 -16.76 4.98 -13.98
C GLN A 58 -16.13 5.72 -12.79
N ALA A 59 -16.08 7.05 -12.87
CA ALA A 59 -15.60 7.91 -11.81
C ALA A 59 -16.64 8.06 -10.69
N GLY A 60 -16.15 8.18 -9.46
CA GLY A 60 -16.96 8.40 -8.27
C GLY A 60 -16.87 7.26 -7.27
N PHE A 61 -17.70 7.32 -6.23
CA PHE A 61 -17.69 6.36 -5.15
C PHE A 61 -19.10 5.92 -4.79
N SER A 62 -19.27 4.61 -4.61
CA SER A 62 -20.51 4.04 -4.07
C SER A 62 -20.15 2.90 -3.13
N TRP A 63 -20.99 2.68 -2.14
CA TRP A 63 -20.98 1.46 -1.32
C TRP A 63 -22.24 0.60 -1.56
N GLY A 64 -23.00 0.92 -2.62
CA GLY A 64 -24.22 0.21 -3.00
C GLY A 64 -23.95 -1.23 -3.48
N TYR A 65 -24.99 -2.06 -3.45
CA TYR A 65 -24.92 -3.44 -3.93
C TYR A 65 -24.77 -3.51 -5.45
N LYS A 66 -23.86 -4.36 -5.95
CA LYS A 66 -23.53 -4.54 -7.38
C LYS A 66 -23.16 -3.23 -8.09
N SER A 67 -22.49 -2.33 -7.38
CA SER A 67 -22.02 -1.08 -7.97
C SER A 67 -20.56 -1.21 -8.38
N ASP A 68 -20.27 -0.90 -9.65
CA ASP A 68 -18.90 -0.86 -10.18
C ASP A 68 -18.00 0.12 -9.41
N LEU A 69 -18.61 1.19 -8.88
CA LEU A 69 -17.92 2.24 -8.13
C LEU A 69 -17.40 1.76 -6.76
N VAL A 70 -17.77 0.56 -6.29
CA VAL A 70 -17.21 -0.04 -5.08
C VAL A 70 -15.72 -0.33 -5.27
N PHE A 71 -15.30 -0.68 -6.49
CA PHE A 71 -13.90 -0.93 -6.82
C PHE A 71 -13.01 0.30 -6.54
N ASN A 72 -13.50 1.51 -6.81
CA ASN A 72 -12.74 2.76 -6.68
C ASN A 72 -12.24 3.02 -5.25
N TRP A 73 -12.91 2.47 -4.23
CA TRP A 73 -12.45 2.53 -2.85
C TRP A 73 -11.13 1.77 -2.63
N HIS A 74 -10.90 0.67 -3.35
CA HIS A 74 -9.70 -0.14 -3.19
C HIS A 74 -8.43 0.68 -3.43
N PRO A 75 -8.14 1.23 -4.62
CA PRO A 75 -6.91 1.95 -4.89
C PRO A 75 -6.77 3.24 -4.04
N VAL A 76 -7.87 3.91 -3.72
CA VAL A 76 -7.85 5.11 -2.86
C VAL A 76 -7.45 4.76 -1.43
N LEU A 77 -8.05 3.72 -0.85
CA LEU A 77 -7.74 3.30 0.52
C LEU A 77 -6.39 2.59 0.62
N MET A 78 -5.96 1.87 -0.43
CA MET A 78 -4.60 1.34 -0.53
C MET A 78 -3.56 2.47 -0.54
N SER A 79 -3.73 3.49 -1.39
CA SER A 79 -2.79 4.60 -1.49
C SER A 79 -2.78 5.47 -0.23
N PHE A 80 -3.95 5.74 0.37
CA PHE A 80 -4.03 6.45 1.64
C PHE A 80 -3.31 5.69 2.77
N GLY A 81 -3.61 4.40 2.92
CA GLY A 81 -3.04 3.58 3.98
C GLY A 81 -1.55 3.26 3.76
N PHE A 82 -1.24 2.51 2.70
CA PHE A 82 0.11 1.97 2.47
C PHE A 82 1.12 2.97 1.94
N LEU A 83 0.71 4.08 1.31
CA LEU A 83 1.65 5.10 0.85
C LEU A 83 1.67 6.28 1.80
N PHE A 84 0.54 6.96 1.98
CA PHE A 84 0.53 8.21 2.76
C PHE A 84 0.71 7.96 4.26
N CYS A 85 -0.23 7.29 4.93
CA CYS A 85 -0.18 7.12 6.39
C CYS A 85 1.06 6.37 6.87
N SER A 86 1.48 5.30 6.17
CA SER A 86 2.67 4.53 6.53
C SER A 86 3.97 5.35 6.41
N SER A 87 4.12 6.17 5.37
CA SER A 87 5.29 7.04 5.17
C SER A 87 5.36 8.11 6.26
N GLN A 88 4.20 8.72 6.58
CA GLN A 88 4.11 9.72 7.64
C GLN A 88 4.44 9.14 9.01
N ALA A 89 4.02 7.90 9.28
CA ALA A 89 4.32 7.20 10.53
C ALA A 89 5.83 6.99 10.72
N ILE A 90 6.58 6.63 9.67
CA ILE A 90 8.03 6.42 9.74
C ILE A 90 8.76 7.76 9.89
N LEU A 91 8.32 8.81 9.19
CA LEU A 91 8.96 10.12 9.19
C LEU A 91 8.78 10.91 10.49
N VAL A 92 7.84 10.53 11.37
CA VAL A 92 7.54 11.30 12.60
C VAL A 92 8.77 11.45 13.50
N PHE A 93 9.61 10.41 13.62
CA PHE A 93 10.81 10.42 14.45
C PHE A 93 11.92 11.33 13.93
N VAL A 94 11.87 11.71 12.65
CA VAL A 94 12.85 12.57 12.00
C VAL A 94 12.32 14.01 11.85
N THR A 95 11.02 14.16 11.60
CA THR A 95 10.41 15.43 11.20
C THR A 95 9.82 16.23 12.35
N LYS A 96 9.43 15.59 13.46
CA LYS A 96 8.70 16.25 14.54
C LYS A 96 9.57 16.43 15.78
N PRO A 97 9.74 17.67 16.29
CA PRO A 97 10.57 17.97 17.45
C PRO A 97 9.81 17.69 18.77
N PHE A 98 9.03 16.61 18.84
CA PHE A 98 8.32 16.23 20.06
C PHE A 98 9.15 15.24 20.90
N ALA A 99 8.72 15.03 22.14
CA ALA A 99 9.30 14.00 23.00
C ALA A 99 9.20 12.62 22.34
N HIS A 100 10.19 11.76 22.59
CA HIS A 100 10.27 10.43 21.99
C HIS A 100 8.99 9.59 22.20
N ILE A 101 8.39 9.67 23.39
CA ILE A 101 7.11 9.04 23.74
C ILE A 101 5.97 9.53 22.85
N THR A 102 5.90 10.84 22.58
CA THR A 102 4.86 11.45 21.74
C THR A 102 5.03 11.02 20.29
N ASN A 103 6.26 11.03 19.77
CA ASN A 103 6.56 10.55 18.42
C ASN A 103 6.20 9.07 18.25
N LYS A 104 6.46 8.25 19.29
CA LYS A 104 6.06 6.84 19.31
C LYS A 104 4.54 6.64 19.27
N LEU A 105 3.78 7.44 20.02
CA LEU A 105 2.33 7.38 20.00
C LEU A 105 1.78 7.76 18.62
N ILE A 106 2.30 8.82 18.00
CA ILE A 106 1.91 9.23 16.65
C ILE A 106 2.23 8.13 15.64
N HIS A 107 3.42 7.52 15.72
CA HIS A 107 3.81 6.40 14.85
C HIS A 107 2.80 5.25 14.90
N VAL A 108 2.46 4.77 16.10
CA VAL A 108 1.48 3.68 16.30
C VAL A 108 0.09 4.08 15.83
N ALA A 109 -0.35 5.31 16.11
CA ALA A 109 -1.65 5.80 15.66
C ALA A 109 -1.74 5.85 14.12
N CYS A 110 -0.72 6.39 13.45
CA CYS A 110 -0.69 6.48 11.99
C CYS A 110 -0.66 5.11 11.32
N HIS A 111 0.12 4.15 11.84
CA HIS A 111 0.11 2.77 11.34
C HIS A 111 -1.23 2.06 11.61
N SER A 112 -1.88 2.34 12.74
CA SER A 112 -3.22 1.80 13.03
C SER A 112 -4.27 2.31 12.02
N VAL A 113 -4.27 3.60 11.72
CA VAL A 113 -5.14 4.19 10.69
C VAL A 113 -4.83 3.59 9.31
N SER A 114 -3.54 3.38 9.01
CA SER A 114 -3.11 2.72 7.77
C SER A 114 -3.69 1.31 7.63
N ILE A 115 -3.57 0.47 8.66
CA ILE A 115 -4.10 -0.91 8.67
C ILE A 115 -5.62 -0.92 8.49
N LEU A 116 -6.34 -0.03 9.19
CA LEU A 116 -7.79 0.09 9.04
C LEU A 116 -8.19 0.47 7.62
N SER A 117 -7.52 1.48 7.05
CA SER A 117 -7.76 1.91 5.67
C SER A 117 -7.54 0.78 4.68
N VAL A 118 -6.40 0.11 4.75
CA VAL A 118 -6.07 -1.01 3.85
C VAL A 118 -7.08 -2.13 4.03
N THR A 119 -7.47 -2.47 5.26
CA THR A 119 -8.46 -3.52 5.51
C THR A 119 -9.80 -3.19 4.84
N VAL A 120 -10.30 -1.96 4.96
CA VAL A 120 -11.54 -1.52 4.30
C VAL A 120 -11.39 -1.55 2.77
N GLY A 121 -10.25 -1.12 2.23
CA GLY A 121 -9.97 -1.20 0.80
C GLY A 121 -9.87 -2.63 0.28
N THR A 122 -9.37 -3.57 1.09
CA THR A 122 -9.37 -5.00 0.77
C THR A 122 -10.79 -5.55 0.79
N ILE A 123 -11.61 -5.19 1.78
CA ILE A 123 -13.03 -5.58 1.81
C ILE A 123 -13.75 -5.09 0.54
N ALA A 124 -13.48 -3.87 0.09
CA ALA A 124 -14.09 -3.31 -1.12
C ALA A 124 -13.80 -4.16 -2.37
N ILE A 125 -12.55 -4.59 -2.58
CA ILE A 125 -12.19 -5.41 -3.76
C ILE A 125 -12.78 -6.82 -3.69
N PHE A 126 -12.76 -7.46 -2.53
CA PHE A 126 -13.38 -8.79 -2.35
C PHE A 126 -14.89 -8.73 -2.58
N ARG A 127 -15.55 -7.68 -2.07
CA ARG A 127 -16.97 -7.45 -2.30
C ARG A 127 -17.27 -7.21 -3.77
N TYR A 128 -16.50 -6.36 -4.44
CA TYR A 128 -16.63 -6.12 -5.88
C TYR A 128 -16.52 -7.43 -6.67
N HIS A 129 -15.51 -8.26 -6.40
CA HIS A 129 -15.38 -9.56 -7.08
C HIS A 129 -16.57 -10.49 -6.81
N ASN A 130 -16.99 -10.63 -5.55
CA ASN A 130 -18.08 -11.53 -5.18
C ASN A 130 -19.42 -11.11 -5.80
N GLU A 131 -19.71 -9.80 -5.84
CA GLU A 131 -20.98 -9.27 -6.37
C GLU A 131 -21.07 -9.36 -7.91
N HIS A 132 -19.92 -9.36 -8.60
CA HIS A 132 -19.84 -9.43 -10.07
C HIS A 132 -19.44 -10.82 -10.59
N GLY A 133 -19.23 -11.80 -9.71
CA GLY A 133 -18.89 -13.18 -10.09
C GLY A 133 -17.44 -13.40 -10.51
N PHE A 134 -16.52 -12.50 -10.14
CA PHE A 134 -15.09 -12.68 -10.41
C PHE A 134 -14.43 -13.59 -9.36
N HIS A 135 -13.46 -14.40 -9.80
CA HIS A 135 -12.66 -15.22 -8.90
C HIS A 135 -11.65 -14.37 -8.11
N ASN A 136 -11.65 -14.54 -6.79
CA ASN A 136 -10.71 -13.87 -5.90
C ASN A 136 -9.28 -14.42 -5.99
N LEU A 137 -8.30 -13.60 -5.61
CA LEU A 137 -6.89 -13.99 -5.40
C LEU A 137 -6.21 -14.68 -6.60
N ARG A 138 -6.54 -14.29 -7.82
CA ARG A 138 -5.94 -14.89 -9.02
C ARG A 138 -4.62 -14.24 -9.45
N SER A 139 -4.45 -12.94 -9.18
CA SER A 139 -3.29 -12.19 -9.65
C SER A 139 -2.13 -12.23 -8.65
N VAL A 140 -0.90 -12.16 -9.15
CA VAL A 140 0.30 -12.00 -8.29
C VAL A 140 0.18 -10.77 -7.41
N HIS A 141 -0.40 -9.68 -7.93
CA HIS A 141 -0.69 -8.47 -7.14
C HIS A 141 -1.57 -8.76 -5.91
N SER A 142 -2.62 -9.56 -6.07
CA SER A 142 -3.51 -9.92 -4.96
C SER A 142 -2.85 -10.82 -3.92
N TRP A 143 -1.98 -11.75 -4.34
CA TRP A 143 -1.20 -12.59 -3.42
C TRP A 143 -0.20 -11.77 -2.61
N VAL A 144 0.62 -10.96 -3.30
CA VAL A 144 1.58 -10.07 -2.63
C VAL A 144 0.85 -9.06 -1.76
N GLY A 145 -0.35 -8.60 -2.17
CA GLY A 145 -1.15 -7.64 -1.42
C GLY A 145 -1.63 -8.19 -0.09
N LEU A 146 -2.16 -9.41 -0.12
CA LEU A 146 -2.62 -10.10 1.07
C LEU A 146 -1.47 -10.43 2.03
N THR A 147 -0.34 -10.92 1.51
CA THR A 147 0.84 -11.19 2.37
C THR A 147 1.40 -9.91 2.98
N THR A 148 1.39 -8.80 2.24
CA THR A 148 1.81 -7.49 2.73
C THR A 148 0.90 -7.00 3.86
N LEU A 149 -0.43 -7.11 3.71
CA LEU A 149 -1.38 -6.73 4.76
C LEU A 149 -1.17 -7.55 6.04
N ILE A 150 -0.99 -8.87 5.92
CA ILE A 150 -0.73 -9.74 7.07
C ILE A 150 0.60 -9.38 7.74
N ALA A 151 1.67 -9.19 6.96
CA ALA A 151 2.97 -8.79 7.47
C ALA A 151 2.93 -7.42 8.17
N PHE A 152 2.16 -6.47 7.63
CA PHE A 152 1.99 -5.14 8.19
C PHE A 152 1.21 -5.15 9.52
N GLY A 153 0.19 -6.00 9.64
CA GLY A 153 -0.50 -6.25 10.92
C GLY A 153 0.40 -6.91 11.96
N ALA A 154 1.17 -7.94 11.55
CA ALA A 154 2.12 -8.61 12.43
C ALA A 154 3.23 -7.67 12.91
N GLN A 155 3.70 -6.78 12.04
CA GLN A 155 4.65 -5.72 12.35
C GLN A 155 4.13 -4.76 13.43
N GLN A 156 2.88 -4.32 13.32
CA GLN A 156 2.28 -3.44 14.33
C GLN A 156 2.13 -4.12 15.70
N LEU A 157 1.75 -5.41 15.70
CA LEU A 157 1.62 -6.18 16.93
C LEU A 157 2.97 -6.43 17.59
N SER A 158 3.99 -6.79 16.81
CA SER A 158 5.35 -7.02 17.32
C SER A 158 5.99 -5.75 17.85
N PHE A 159 5.75 -4.59 17.23
CA PHE A 159 6.19 -3.28 17.72
C PHE A 159 5.61 -2.97 19.10
N ASN A 160 4.30 -3.17 19.28
CA ASN A 160 3.63 -2.95 20.57
C ASN A 160 4.12 -3.92 21.66
N ALA A 161 4.53 -5.13 21.29
CA ALA A 161 5.05 -6.14 22.21
C ALA A 161 6.55 -5.96 22.54
N SER A 162 7.36 -5.48 21.59
CA SER A 162 8.82 -5.39 21.71
C SER A 162 9.28 -4.17 22.51
N CYS A 163 8.52 -3.08 22.50
CA CYS A 163 8.78 -1.93 23.35
C CYS A 163 7.45 -1.41 23.90
N ASP A 164 7.21 -1.53 25.21
CA ASP A 164 6.12 -0.79 25.88
C ASP A 164 6.26 0.72 25.58
N LEU A 165 5.18 1.50 25.66
CA LEU A 165 5.18 2.94 25.36
C LEU A 165 6.33 3.66 26.08
N THR A 166 6.69 3.17 27.27
CA THR A 166 7.80 3.58 28.17
C THR A 166 9.22 3.16 27.75
N GLY A 167 9.41 2.28 26.77
CA GLY A 167 10.74 1.86 26.29
C GLY A 167 11.46 0.84 27.17
N THR A 168 10.74 0.19 28.10
CA THR A 168 11.28 -0.85 28.98
C THR A 168 10.95 -2.24 28.46
N LEU A 169 11.96 -3.10 28.31
CA LEU A 169 11.80 -4.53 28.03
C LEU A 169 12.18 -5.29 29.31
N HIS A 170 11.24 -5.97 29.96
CA HIS A 170 11.46 -6.68 31.24
C HIS A 170 12.15 -5.82 32.33
N GLY A 171 11.78 -4.54 32.46
CA GLY A 171 12.35 -3.63 33.45
C GLY A 171 13.76 -3.10 33.13
N ALA A 172 14.37 -3.51 32.02
CA ALA A 172 15.64 -2.98 31.54
C ALA A 172 15.43 -1.94 30.43
N ASN A 173 16.19 -0.85 30.50
CA ASN A 173 16.23 0.18 29.46
C ASN A 173 17.14 -0.31 28.32
N VAL A 174 16.54 -0.75 27.21
CA VAL A 174 17.26 -1.27 26.03
C VAL A 174 17.46 -0.16 25.01
N SER A 175 18.55 0.59 25.17
CA SER A 175 18.88 1.75 24.31
C SER A 175 19.63 1.43 23.00
N SER A 176 19.85 0.15 22.62
CA SER A 176 20.86 -0.15 21.58
C SER A 176 20.67 -1.43 20.74
N TYR A 177 19.47 -2.00 20.69
CA TYR A 177 19.16 -3.13 19.81
C TYR A 177 18.30 -2.67 18.64
N MET A 178 18.63 -3.08 17.41
CA MET A 178 17.67 -3.04 16.31
C MET A 178 16.57 -4.04 16.65
N ALA A 179 15.44 -3.54 17.13
CA ALA A 179 14.34 -4.37 17.55
C ALA A 179 13.69 -5.04 16.32
N SER A 180 13.08 -6.21 16.50
CA SER A 180 12.55 -7.04 15.41
C SER A 180 11.55 -6.31 14.51
N ASP A 181 10.90 -5.28 15.05
CA ASP A 181 10.04 -4.35 14.32
C ASP A 181 10.81 -3.57 13.25
N CYS A 182 12.06 -3.17 13.43
CA CYS A 182 12.80 -2.43 12.39
C CYS A 182 13.06 -3.31 11.15
N VAL A 183 13.35 -4.60 11.37
CA VAL A 183 13.60 -5.57 10.28
C VAL A 183 12.30 -5.88 9.53
N LEU A 184 11.23 -6.18 10.28
CA LEU A 184 9.91 -6.43 9.72
C LEU A 184 9.36 -5.19 8.99
N GLY A 185 9.61 -3.98 9.50
CA GLY A 185 9.29 -2.72 8.83
C GLY A 185 9.99 -2.58 7.48
N SER A 186 11.29 -2.89 7.43
CA SER A 186 12.06 -2.88 6.17
C SER A 186 11.52 -3.91 5.16
N ILE A 187 11.15 -5.10 5.63
CA ILE A 187 10.51 -6.14 4.80
C ILE A 187 9.19 -5.62 4.24
N THR A 188 8.32 -5.02 5.06
CA THR A 188 7.04 -4.47 4.60
C THR A 188 7.23 -3.36 3.56
N ALA A 189 8.25 -2.51 3.70
CA ALA A 189 8.56 -1.48 2.70
C ALA A 189 8.98 -2.10 1.35
N VAL A 190 9.80 -3.14 1.36
CA VAL A 190 10.16 -3.89 0.14
C VAL A 190 8.94 -4.57 -0.46
N SER A 191 8.07 -5.17 0.35
CA SER A 191 6.81 -5.77 -0.13
C SER A 191 5.89 -4.76 -0.80
N ILE A 192 5.77 -3.54 -0.25
CA ILE A 192 5.00 -2.45 -0.87
C ILE A 192 5.62 -2.04 -2.22
N ALA A 193 6.95 -1.98 -2.33
CA ALA A 193 7.61 -1.71 -3.61
C ALA A 193 7.33 -2.83 -4.64
N LEU A 194 7.35 -4.09 -4.21
CA LEU A 194 7.00 -5.23 -5.06
C LEU A 194 5.53 -5.20 -5.52
N LEU A 195 4.62 -4.63 -4.74
CA LEU A 195 3.22 -4.44 -5.17
C LEU A 195 3.10 -3.51 -6.37
N PHE A 196 3.90 -2.45 -6.41
CA PHE A 196 3.92 -1.54 -7.53
C PHE A 196 4.42 -2.24 -8.81
N VAL A 197 5.49 -3.03 -8.69
CA VAL A 197 5.98 -3.85 -9.81
C VAL A 197 4.93 -4.86 -10.25
N ALA A 198 4.30 -5.58 -9.32
CA ALA A 198 3.25 -6.54 -9.61
C ALA A 198 2.03 -5.88 -10.30
N LEU A 199 1.68 -4.64 -9.92
CA LEU A 199 0.64 -3.87 -10.58
C LEU A 199 1.02 -3.54 -12.03
N LEU A 200 2.23 -3.04 -12.26
CA LEU A 200 2.72 -2.75 -13.61
C LEU A 200 2.72 -4.00 -14.50
N LEU A 201 3.12 -5.15 -13.95
CA LEU A 201 3.07 -6.43 -14.66
C LEU A 201 1.64 -6.83 -15.03
N VAL A 202 0.68 -6.69 -14.12
CA VAL A 202 -0.74 -6.99 -14.41
C VAL A 202 -1.28 -6.06 -15.51
N VAL A 203 -0.97 -4.76 -15.44
CA VAL A 203 -1.38 -3.79 -16.48
C VAL A 203 -0.75 -4.13 -17.83
N TRP A 204 0.53 -4.50 -17.83
CA TRP A 204 1.23 -4.90 -19.05
C TRP A 204 0.59 -6.13 -19.71
N VAL A 205 0.37 -7.19 -18.93
CA VAL A 205 -0.26 -8.44 -19.41
C VAL A 205 -1.68 -8.19 -19.90
N SER A 206 -2.43 -7.31 -19.22
CA SER A 206 -3.79 -6.95 -19.64
C SER A 206 -3.82 -6.20 -20.99
N LYS A 207 -2.76 -5.48 -21.36
CA LYS A 207 -2.67 -4.76 -22.64
C LYS A 207 -2.09 -5.61 -23.78
N HIS A 208 -1.32 -6.64 -23.44
CA HIS A 208 -0.67 -7.53 -24.39
C HIS A 208 -1.06 -8.98 -24.09
N PRO A 209 -2.32 -9.36 -24.34
CA PRO A 209 -2.75 -10.74 -24.14
C PRO A 209 -1.90 -11.67 -25.01
N VAL A 210 -1.34 -12.71 -24.39
CA VAL A 210 -0.43 -13.68 -25.01
C VAL A 210 -1.14 -14.57 -26.05
N GLU A 211 -2.45 -14.38 -26.27
CA GLU A 211 -3.28 -15.15 -27.18
C GLU A 211 -2.74 -15.15 -28.63
N GLU A 212 -2.14 -14.05 -29.10
CA GLU A 212 -1.53 -14.01 -30.45
C GLU A 212 -0.24 -14.84 -30.54
N THR A 213 0.41 -15.16 -29.41
CA THR A 213 1.67 -15.94 -29.39
C THR A 213 1.43 -17.44 -29.16
N ILE A 214 0.36 -17.82 -28.46
CA ILE A 214 0.04 -19.22 -28.13
C ILE A 214 -0.81 -19.92 -29.20
N ALA A 215 -1.47 -19.18 -30.10
CA ALA A 215 -2.07 -19.78 -31.30
C ALA A 215 -1.05 -20.55 -32.18
N ASN A 216 0.26 -20.39 -31.92
CA ASN A 216 1.35 -21.11 -32.58
C ASN A 216 2.15 -22.05 -31.66
N SER A 217 1.72 -22.30 -30.41
CA SER A 217 2.35 -23.32 -29.57
C SER A 217 1.34 -24.00 -28.64
N ASP A 218 1.18 -25.32 -28.79
CA ASP A 218 0.31 -26.23 -28.04
C ASP A 218 0.69 -26.37 -26.54
N ILE A 219 0.84 -25.26 -25.81
CA ILE A 219 1.14 -25.28 -24.37
C ILE A 219 -0.07 -24.70 -23.62
N LYS A 220 -0.90 -25.60 -23.08
CA LYS A 220 -1.96 -25.25 -22.14
C LYS A 220 -1.34 -24.86 -20.79
N ILE A 221 -1.24 -23.56 -20.51
CA ILE A 221 -0.79 -23.04 -19.20
C ILE A 221 -2.02 -22.87 -18.29
N PRO A 222 -2.12 -23.58 -17.16
CA PRO A 222 -3.32 -23.59 -16.31
C PRO A 222 -3.55 -22.30 -15.49
N PHE A 223 -2.68 -21.30 -15.59
CA PHE A 223 -2.75 -20.06 -14.79
C PHE A 223 -3.59 -18.93 -15.43
N LEU A 224 -4.11 -19.13 -16.64
CA LEU A 224 -4.83 -18.13 -17.42
C LEU A 224 -6.34 -18.44 -17.60
N LYS A 225 -7.02 -18.98 -16.57
CA LYS A 225 -8.50 -19.02 -16.57
C LYS A 225 -9.18 -18.33 -15.40
#